data_AF-A0A729WCW4-F1
#
_entry.id   AF-A0A729WCW4-F1
#
_cell.length_a   1.000
_cell.length_b   1.000
_cell.length_c   1.000
_cell.angle_alpha   90.00
_cell.angle_beta   90.00
_cell.angle_gamma   90.00
#
_symmetry.space_group_name_H-M   'P 1'
#
loop_
_entity.id
_entity.type
_entity.pdbx_description
1 polymer ?
#
loop_
_entity_poly.entity_id
_entity_poly.type
_entity_poly.pdbx_seq_one_letter_code
_entity_poly.pdbx_strand_id
1 'polypeptide(L)' 'MKSLNTLVILTSVISTSVFAGAYVENREAYNLASDQMEFMLRVGYNSDMGAGIMLTNTYTLQR' A
#
# COMPACT_ATOMS: atom_id res chain seq x y z
N MET A 1 -36.33 -3.16 4.15
CA MET A 1 -35.76 -4.19 3.26
C MET A 1 -35.26 -3.62 1.93
N LYS A 2 -36.05 -2.78 1.22
CA LYS A 2 -35.63 -2.21 -0.07
C LYS A 2 -34.36 -1.34 0.02
N SER A 3 -34.24 -0.49 1.04
CA SER A 3 -33.07 0.40 1.21
C SER A 3 -31.75 -0.33 1.46
N LEU A 4 -31.77 -1.41 2.26
CA LEU A 4 -30.60 -2.24 2.53
C LEU A 4 -30.11 -2.95 1.26
N ASN A 5 -31.04 -3.50 0.47
CA ASN A 5 -30.68 -4.14 -0.80
C ASN A 5 -30.08 -3.13 -1.79
N THR A 6 -30.64 -1.92 -1.87
CA THR A 6 -30.09 -0.85 -2.71
C THR A 6 -28.70 -0.42 -2.24
N LEU A 7 -28.48 -0.33 -0.92
CA LEU A 7 -27.17 0.03 -0.36
C LEU A 7 -26.10 -1.03 -0.66
N VAL A 8 -26.43 -2.32 -0.50
CA VAL A 8 -25.52 -3.43 -0.82
C VAL A 8 -25.15 -3.43 -2.31
N ILE A 9 -26.13 -3.24 -3.20
CA ILE A 9 -25.88 -3.13 -4.64
C ILE A 9 -24.98 -1.93 -4.92
N LEU A 10 -25.27 -0.76 -4.35
CA LEU A 10 -24.47 0.44 -4.58
C LEU A 10 -23.02 0.26 -4.13
N THR A 11 -22.78 -0.36 -2.96
CA THR A 11 -21.42 -0.66 -2.47
C THR A 11 -20.67 -1.68 -3.33
N SER A 12 -21.38 -2.57 -4.02
CA SER A 12 -20.76 -3.57 -4.91
C SER A 12 -20.33 -3.00 -6.27
N VAL A 13 -20.90 -1.87 -6.69
CA VAL A 13 -20.60 -1.22 -7.98
C VAL A 13 -19.46 -0.21 -7.83
N ILE A 14 -19.15 0.24 -6.60
CA ILE A 14 -18.00 1.11 -6.32
C ILE A 14 -16.75 0.22 -6.23
N SER A 15 -16.31 -0.33 -7.36
CA SER A 15 -14.99 -0.93 -7.45
C SER A 15 -13.97 0.19 -7.31
N THR A 16 -13.22 0.22 -6.20
CA THR A 16 -12.07 1.11 -6.09
C THR A 16 -11.07 0.71 -7.18
N SER A 17 -10.72 1.65 -8.05
CA SER A 17 -9.72 1.39 -9.09
C SER A 17 -8.36 1.20 -8.43
N VAL A 18 -7.95 -0.05 -8.24
CA VAL A 18 -6.56 -0.39 -7.94
C VAL A 18 -5.82 -0.36 -9.26
N PHE A 19 -4.96 0.64 -9.45
CA PHE A 19 -4.11 0.70 -10.64
C PHE A 19 -3.08 -0.42 -10.57
N ALA A 20 -3.15 -1.35 -11.52
CA ALA A 20 -2.08 -2.29 -11.77
C ALA A 20 -0.86 -1.54 -12.35
N GLY A 21 0.33 -2.04 -12.04
CA GLY A 21 1.55 -1.45 -12.53
C GLY A 21 2.72 -1.54 -11.55
N ALA A 22 3.88 -1.16 -12.08
CA ALA A 22 5.09 -1.04 -11.31
C ALA A 22 5.07 0.25 -10.50
N TYR A 23 5.55 0.17 -9.26
CA TYR A 23 5.73 1.34 -8.41
C TYR A 23 7.07 1.28 -7.70
N VAL A 24 7.59 2.47 -7.43
CA VAL A 24 8.74 2.68 -6.56
C VAL A 24 8.27 3.58 -5.43
N GLU A 25 8.48 3.10 -4.21
CA GLU A 25 8.14 3.77 -2.98
C GLU A 25 9.43 4.04 -2.21
N ASN A 26 9.52 5.26 -1.67
CA ASN A 26 10.50 5.59 -0.66
C ASN A 26 9.78 6.04 0.60
N ARG A 27 10.21 5.52 1.75
CA ARG A 27 9.72 5.95 3.06
C ARG A 27 10.90 6.24 3.97
N GLU A 28 10.90 7.45 4.52
CA GLU A 28 11.82 7.87 5.56
C GLU A 28 11.08 7.97 6.89
N ALA A 29 11.70 7.49 7.96
CA ALA A 29 11.17 7.65 9.31
C ALA A 29 12.29 7.88 10.30
N TYR A 30 12.00 8.66 11.33
CA TYR A 30 12.90 8.86 12.46
C TYR A 30 12.24 8.34 13.73
N ASN A 31 12.93 7.42 14.41
CA ASN A 31 12.44 6.83 15.64
C ASN A 31 13.01 7.59 16.85
N LEU A 32 12.18 8.39 17.51
CA LEU A 32 12.57 9.15 18.70
C LEU A 32 13.01 8.27 19.87
N ALA A 33 12.47 7.06 19.99
CA ALA A 33 12.77 6.17 21.11
C ALA A 33 14.16 5.52 20.96
N SER A 34 14.62 5.28 19.73
CA SER A 34 15.92 4.65 19.46
C SER A 34 16.96 5.58 18.85
N ASP A 35 16.65 6.87 18.65
CA ASP A 35 17.49 7.87 17.97
C ASP A 35 18.09 7.33 16.65
N GLN A 36 17.25 6.60 15.91
CA GLN A 36 17.63 5.94 14.66
C GLN A 36 16.80 6.49 13.51
N MET A 37 17.47 6.69 12.37
CA MET A 37 16.82 7.02 11.12
C MET A 37 16.65 5.75 10.29
N GLU A 38 15.49 5.59 9.67
CA GLU A 38 15.16 4.45 8.83
C GLU A 38 14.83 4.94 7.42
N PHE A 39 15.47 4.31 6.44
CA PHE A 39 15.22 4.53 5.03
C PHE A 39 14.75 3.22 4.39
N MET A 40 13.53 3.22 3.86
CA MET A 40 12.92 2.08 3.20
C MET A 40 12.78 2.38 1.71
N LEU A 41 13.34 1.50 0.89
CA LEU A 41 13.13 1.47 -0.55
C LEU A 41 12.29 0.25 -0.89
N ARG A 42 11.21 0.48 -1.61
CA ARG A 42 10.31 -0.57 -2.04
C ARG A 42 10.05 -0.46 -3.52
N VAL A 43 10.11 -1.60 -4.18
CA VAL A 43 9.66 -1.76 -5.55
C VAL A 43 8.60 -2.84 -5.59
N GLY A 44 7.54 -2.62 -6.34
CA GLY A 44 6.49 -3.61 -6.45
C GLY A 44 5.78 -3.54 -7.79
N TYR A 45 5.09 -4.62 -8.11
CA TYR A 45 4.23 -4.72 -9.26
C TYR A 45 2.92 -5.37 -8.84
N ASN A 46 1.81 -4.68 -9.09
CA ASN A 46 0.47 -5.22 -8.90
C ASN A 46 -0.10 -5.58 -10.26
N SER A 47 -0.59 -6.81 -10.41
CA SER A 47 -1.27 -7.30 -11.60
C SER A 47 -2.75 -6.91 -11.57
N ASP A 48 -3.35 -6.70 -12.74
CA ASP A 48 -4.78 -6.40 -12.90
C ASP A 48 -5.69 -7.47 -12.27
N MET A 49 -5.21 -8.71 -12.17
CA MET A 49 -5.92 -9.83 -11.55
C MET A 49 -5.82 -9.86 -10.00
N GLY A 50 -5.25 -8.83 -9.38
CA GLY A 50 -5.19 -8.65 -7.92
C GLY A 50 -4.01 -9.31 -7.21
N ALA A 51 -3.21 -10.11 -7.92
CA ALA A 51 -1.93 -10.61 -7.41
C ALA A 51 -0.84 -9.52 -7.52
N GLY A 52 0.14 -9.51 -6.61
CA GLY A 52 1.25 -8.57 -6.69
C GLY A 52 2.52 -9.11 -6.03
N ILE A 53 3.66 -8.58 -6.44
CA ILE A 53 4.95 -8.84 -5.82
C ILE A 53 5.53 -7.52 -5.31
N MET A 54 6.19 -7.58 -4.15
CA MET A 54 6.81 -6.43 -3.51
C MET A 54 8.15 -6.86 -2.94
N LEU A 55 9.20 -6.12 -3.30
CA LEU A 55 10.52 -6.24 -2.73
C LEU A 55 10.77 -4.99 -1.89
N THR A 56 11.03 -5.19 -0.61
CA THR A 56 11.32 -4.11 0.34
C THR A 56 12.71 -4.31 0.91
N ASN A 57 13.52 -3.25 0.88
CA ASN A 57 14.78 -3.19 1.59
C ASN A 57 14.78 -1.99 2.53
N THR A 58 15.27 -2.19 3.75
CA THR A 58 15.24 -1.19 4.81
C THR A 58 16.63 -1.05 5.40
N TYR A 59 17.10 0.18 5.45
CA TYR A 59 18.38 0.56 6.02
C TYR A 59 18.14 1.37 7.29
N THR A 60 18.76 0.96 8.38
CA THR A 60 18.78 1.72 9.63
C THR A 60 20.11 2.45 9.72
N LEU A 61 20.03 3.76 9.86
CA LEU A 61 21.16 4.65 10.10
C LEU A 61 21.14 4.98 11.58
N GLN A 62 22.20 4.54 12.27
CA GLN A 62 22.42 4.84 13.67
C GLN A 62 23.46 5.95 13.74
N ARG A 63 23.16 7.00 14.50
CA ARG A 63 24.05 8.13 14.69
C ARG A 63 25.27 7.76 15.54
#